data_AF-A0A4Z0KYL7-F1
#
_entry.id   AF-A0A4Z0KYL7-F1
#
_cell.length_a   1.000
_cell.length_b   1.000
_cell.length_c   1.000
_cell.angle_alpha   90.00
_cell.angle_beta   90.00
_cell.angle_gamma   90.00
#
_symmetry.space_group_name_H-M   'P 1'
#
loop_
_entity.id
_entity.type
_entity.pdbx_description
1 polymer ?
#
loop_
_entity_poly.entity_id
_entity_poly.type
_entity_poly.pdbx_seq_one_letter_code
_entity_poly.pdbx_strand_id
1 'polypeptide(L)'
;LRILGARLINLQSKKRAWIVGKEHYDLGNDLFSRMLDPYMQYSCAYWKDADTLEAAQQAKLKLICEKLQLQPGMRVLDIGCGWGGLSQYMATHYGVSVVGVTISAEQQKMAQTRCEGLDVSILLEDYRDLNDQFDRIVSVGMFEHVGPKNYNTYFEVVDRNLKPDGLFLLHTIGSKKTDHNVDPWINKYIFPNGCLPSVRQIAEASESHFVMEDWHNFGADYDTTLMA
;
A
#
# COMPACT_ATOMS: atom_id res chain seq x y z
N LEU A 1 13.28 -25.85 -10.14
CA LEU A 1 14.45 -25.35 -9.38
C LEU A 1 14.20 -24.04 -8.64
N ARG A 2 13.61 -22.99 -9.24
CA ARG A 2 13.36 -21.69 -8.55
C ARG A 2 12.34 -21.74 -7.38
N ILE A 3 11.31 -22.58 -7.45
CA ILE A 3 10.26 -22.69 -6.42
C ILE A 3 10.78 -23.26 -5.09
N LEU A 4 11.71 -24.23 -5.15
CA LEU A 4 12.38 -24.78 -3.96
C LEU A 4 13.30 -23.75 -3.27
N GLY A 5 13.95 -22.87 -4.04
CA GLY A 5 14.79 -21.80 -3.52
C GLY A 5 14.00 -20.73 -2.75
N ALA A 6 12.79 -20.38 -3.19
CA ALA A 6 11.92 -19.41 -2.51
C ALA A 6 11.48 -19.88 -1.10
N ARG A 7 11.36 -21.20 -0.90
CA ARG A 7 11.10 -21.78 0.43
C ARG A 7 12.26 -21.60 1.39
N LEU A 8 13.50 -21.62 0.91
CA LEU A 8 14.70 -21.51 1.76
C LEU A 8 15.26 -20.08 1.87
N ILE A 9 15.02 -19.21 0.88
CA ILE A 9 15.61 -17.87 0.80
C ILE A 9 14.51 -16.80 0.91
N ASN A 10 14.74 -15.74 1.68
CA ASN A 10 13.84 -14.58 1.75
C ASN A 10 14.06 -13.70 0.52
N LEU A 11 13.07 -13.68 -0.39
CA LEU A 11 13.19 -12.94 -1.64
C LEU A 11 12.86 -11.45 -1.47
N GLN A 12 12.30 -11.05 -0.32
CA GLN A 12 11.81 -9.71 0.00
C GLN A 12 12.66 -9.03 1.11
N SER A 13 13.96 -9.33 1.15
CA SER A 13 14.89 -8.66 2.07
C SER A 13 15.05 -7.17 1.75
N LYS A 14 15.51 -6.36 2.73
CA LYS A 14 15.78 -4.92 2.58
C LYS A 14 16.49 -4.59 1.27
N LYS A 15 17.64 -5.22 1.05
CA LYS A 15 18.46 -5.00 -0.17
C LYS A 15 17.69 -5.26 -1.48
N ARG A 16 16.77 -6.23 -1.48
CA ARG A 16 15.99 -6.60 -2.68
C ARG A 16 14.78 -5.70 -2.91
N ALA A 17 14.21 -5.13 -1.86
CA ALA A 17 13.12 -4.16 -1.98
C ALA A 17 13.55 -2.99 -2.88
N TRP A 18 14.71 -2.40 -2.63
CA TRP A 18 15.29 -1.32 -3.45
C TRP A 18 15.49 -1.68 -4.93
N ILE A 19 15.79 -2.94 -5.23
CA ILE A 19 15.95 -3.41 -6.63
C ILE A 19 14.59 -3.40 -7.32
N VAL A 20 13.54 -3.93 -6.67
CA VAL A 20 12.18 -3.96 -7.23
C VAL A 20 11.63 -2.54 -7.42
N GLY A 21 11.84 -1.66 -6.44
CA GLY A 21 11.45 -0.25 -6.54
C GLY A 21 12.02 0.42 -7.79
N LYS A 22 13.33 0.24 -8.02
CA LYS A 22 14.05 0.80 -9.17
C LYS A 22 13.63 0.17 -10.50
N GLU A 23 13.46 -1.14 -10.57
CA GLU A 23 13.16 -1.83 -11.84
C GLU A 23 11.71 -1.66 -12.29
N HIS A 24 10.76 -1.41 -11.38
CA HIS A 24 9.33 -1.38 -11.73
C HIS A 24 8.72 0.02 -11.77
N TYR A 25 9.18 0.94 -10.90
CA TYR A 25 8.55 2.25 -10.77
C TYR A 25 9.39 3.41 -11.34
N ASP A 26 10.69 3.23 -11.54
CA ASP A 26 11.56 4.29 -12.10
C ASP A 26 11.61 4.31 -13.65
N LEU A 27 10.74 3.56 -14.36
CA LEU A 27 10.84 3.36 -15.81
C LEU A 27 9.65 3.88 -16.65
N GLY A 28 8.66 4.60 -16.11
CA GLY A 28 7.47 4.88 -16.92
C GLY A 28 6.37 5.80 -16.38
N ASN A 29 6.70 6.93 -15.73
CA ASN A 29 5.67 7.89 -15.29
C ASN A 29 4.79 8.41 -16.44
N ASP A 30 5.30 8.38 -17.68
CA ASP A 30 4.58 8.77 -18.88
C ASP A 30 3.51 7.73 -19.27
N LEU A 31 3.79 6.44 -19.10
CA LEU A 31 2.81 5.37 -19.26
C LEU A 31 1.75 5.46 -18.16
N PHE A 32 2.18 5.55 -16.90
CA PHE A 32 1.26 5.58 -15.76
C PHE A 32 0.35 6.82 -15.78
N SER A 33 0.86 7.99 -16.15
CA SER A 33 0.02 9.21 -16.26
C SER A 33 -1.02 9.18 -17.38
N ARG A 34 -0.87 8.28 -18.37
CA ARG A 34 -1.87 8.07 -19.43
C ARG A 34 -2.86 6.96 -19.12
N MET A 35 -2.46 6.00 -18.28
CA MET A 35 -3.26 4.84 -17.91
C MET A 35 -4.08 5.06 -16.64
N LEU A 36 -3.56 5.82 -15.68
CA LEU A 36 -4.16 5.99 -14.36
C LEU A 36 -5.05 7.24 -14.29
N ASP A 37 -5.83 7.34 -13.22
CA ASP A 37 -6.61 8.52 -12.88
C ASP A 37 -5.72 9.72 -12.46
N PRO A 38 -6.26 10.93 -12.30
CA PRO A 38 -5.49 12.11 -11.88
C PRO A 38 -4.76 11.99 -10.53
N TYR A 39 -5.23 11.14 -9.60
CA TYR A 39 -4.52 10.84 -8.35
C TYR A 39 -3.46 9.75 -8.51
N MET A 40 -3.20 9.25 -9.73
CA MET A 40 -2.20 8.22 -10.04
C MET A 40 -2.36 6.97 -9.18
N GLN A 41 -3.59 6.51 -8.99
CA GLN A 41 -3.88 5.36 -8.14
C GLN A 41 -3.67 4.05 -8.90
N TYR A 42 -2.50 3.43 -8.70
CA TYR A 42 -2.23 2.09 -9.22
C TYR A 42 -2.66 0.99 -8.22
N SER A 43 -3.95 1.02 -7.88
CA SER A 43 -4.60 0.09 -6.95
C SER A 43 -6.09 -0.04 -7.30
N CYS A 44 -6.78 -1.02 -6.70
CA CYS A 44 -8.21 -1.21 -6.89
C CYS A 44 -9.00 0.09 -6.64
N ALA A 45 -9.86 0.47 -7.58
CA ALA A 45 -10.87 1.50 -7.36
C ALA A 45 -12.10 0.90 -6.65
N TYR A 46 -13.04 1.74 -6.22
CA TYR A 46 -14.29 1.32 -5.59
C TYR A 46 -15.49 1.82 -6.40
N TRP A 47 -16.20 0.90 -7.04
CA TRP A 47 -17.14 1.20 -8.14
C TRP A 47 -18.60 1.30 -7.72
N LYS A 48 -18.90 1.11 -6.43
CA LYS A 48 -20.28 1.00 -5.91
C LYS A 48 -21.27 2.01 -6.51
N ASP A 49 -20.88 3.28 -6.58
CA ASP A 49 -21.72 4.38 -7.06
C ASP A 49 -21.01 5.20 -8.17
N ALA A 50 -20.00 4.62 -8.83
CA ALA A 50 -19.15 5.30 -9.80
C ALA A 50 -19.25 4.69 -11.20
N ASP A 51 -19.18 5.53 -12.23
CA ASP A 51 -19.26 5.17 -13.64
C ASP A 51 -17.96 5.45 -14.43
N THR A 52 -16.97 6.06 -13.78
CA THR A 52 -15.65 6.37 -14.35
C THR A 52 -14.53 5.96 -13.40
N LEU A 53 -13.34 5.65 -13.94
CA LEU A 53 -12.16 5.30 -13.14
C LEU A 53 -11.80 6.39 -12.14
N GLU A 54 -11.85 7.66 -12.56
CA GLU A 54 -11.57 8.80 -11.68
C GLU A 54 -12.55 8.86 -10.50
N ALA A 55 -13.86 8.78 -10.76
CA ALA A 55 -14.88 8.78 -9.71
C ALA A 55 -14.71 7.58 -8.77
N ALA A 56 -14.40 6.40 -9.31
CA ALA A 56 -14.20 5.18 -8.53
C ALA A 56 -12.93 5.24 -7.66
N GLN A 57 -11.85 5.86 -8.15
CA GLN A 57 -10.63 6.06 -7.38
C GLN A 57 -10.85 7.07 -6.25
N GLN A 58 -11.55 8.18 -6.53
CA GLN A 58 -11.95 9.13 -5.48
C GLN A 58 -12.86 8.48 -4.43
N ALA A 59 -13.80 7.63 -4.84
CA ALA A 59 -14.65 6.88 -3.92
C ALA A 59 -13.83 5.93 -3.02
N LYS A 60 -12.81 5.26 -3.55
CA LYS A 60 -11.88 4.44 -2.76
C LYS A 60 -11.04 5.27 -1.79
N LEU A 61 -10.52 6.42 -2.24
CA LEU A 61 -9.76 7.35 -1.38
C LEU A 61 -10.62 7.84 -0.22
N LYS A 62 -11.86 8.25 -0.50
CA LYS A 62 -12.85 8.64 0.51
C LYS A 62 -13.16 7.51 1.49
N LEU A 63 -13.42 6.30 0.99
CA LEU A 63 -13.72 5.13 1.82
C LEU A 63 -12.58 4.83 2.81
N ILE A 64 -11.33 4.93 2.37
CA ILE A 64 -10.14 4.77 3.24
C ILE A 64 -10.17 5.81 4.36
N CYS A 65 -10.35 7.09 4.03
CA CYS A 65 -10.34 8.18 5.00
C CYS A 65 -11.49 8.06 6.02
N GLU A 66 -12.68 7.67 5.56
CA GLU A 66 -13.85 7.45 6.42
C GLU A 66 -13.66 6.26 7.36
N LYS A 67 -13.10 5.14 6.88
CA LYS A 67 -12.78 3.98 7.73
C LYS A 67 -11.71 4.30 8.77
N LEU A 68 -10.73 5.14 8.43
CA LEU A 68 -9.74 5.65 9.37
C LEU A 68 -10.29 6.71 10.33
N GLN A 69 -11.53 7.17 10.14
CA GLN A 69 -12.16 8.19 10.98
C GLN A 69 -11.24 9.41 11.16
N LEU A 70 -10.67 9.90 10.06
CA LEU A 70 -9.73 11.02 10.09
C LEU A 70 -10.38 12.27 10.68
N GLN A 71 -9.67 12.94 11.58
CA GLN A 71 -10.05 14.21 12.16
C GLN A 71 -8.94 15.25 11.94
N PRO A 72 -9.27 16.54 11.77
CA PRO A 72 -8.27 17.58 11.62
C PRO A 72 -7.23 17.56 12.74
N GLY A 73 -5.96 17.73 12.37
CA GLY A 73 -4.82 17.73 13.30
C GLY A 73 -4.22 16.36 13.62
N MET A 74 -4.81 15.25 13.15
CA MET A 74 -4.18 13.92 13.24
C MET A 74 -2.93 13.83 12.35
N ARG A 75 -1.97 13.00 12.76
CA ARG A 75 -0.83 12.55 11.94
C ARG A 75 -1.12 11.17 11.36
N VAL A 76 -0.97 11.03 10.04
CA VAL A 76 -1.22 9.79 9.30
C VAL A 76 0.07 9.30 8.65
N LEU A 77 0.38 8.01 8.79
CA LEU A 77 1.44 7.35 8.04
C LEU A 77 0.86 6.60 6.83
N ASP A 78 1.38 6.86 5.64
CA ASP A 78 1.04 6.18 4.39
C ASP A 78 2.22 5.30 3.93
N ILE A 79 2.16 4.01 4.26
CA ILE A 79 3.22 3.03 3.97
C ILE A 79 3.10 2.57 2.52
N GLY A 80 4.11 2.88 1.70
CA GLY A 80 4.05 2.63 0.27
C GLY A 80 3.21 3.68 -0.46
N CYS A 81 3.45 4.96 -0.18
CA CYS A 81 2.59 6.08 -0.62
C CYS A 81 2.51 6.30 -2.14
N GLY A 82 3.27 5.53 -2.94
CA GLY A 82 3.32 5.64 -4.39
C GLY A 82 3.62 7.06 -4.85
N TRP A 83 2.86 7.56 -5.83
CA TRP A 83 2.96 8.94 -6.33
C TRP A 83 2.26 10.00 -5.44
N GLY A 84 1.93 9.65 -4.18
CA GLY A 84 1.39 10.59 -3.19
C GLY A 84 -0.09 10.95 -3.36
N GLY A 85 -0.84 10.22 -4.19
CA GLY A 85 -2.25 10.54 -4.44
C GLY A 85 -3.14 10.43 -3.20
N LEU A 86 -2.94 9.40 -2.37
CA LEU A 86 -3.68 9.25 -1.11
C LEU A 86 -3.23 10.29 -0.08
N SER A 87 -1.92 10.53 0.03
CA SER A 87 -1.38 11.57 0.90
C SER A 87 -1.93 12.96 0.57
N GLN A 88 -1.98 13.34 -0.72
CA GLN A 88 -2.60 14.57 -1.21
C GLN A 88 -4.09 14.64 -0.84
N TYR A 89 -4.83 13.56 -1.10
CA TYR A 89 -6.27 13.49 -0.82
C TYR A 89 -6.58 13.68 0.67
N MET A 90 -5.88 12.96 1.55
CA MET A 90 -6.07 13.06 3.00
C MET A 90 -5.77 14.46 3.51
N ALA A 91 -4.62 15.03 3.15
CA ALA A 91 -4.22 16.36 3.61
C ALA A 91 -5.20 17.45 3.12
N THR A 92 -5.67 17.34 1.88
CA THR A 92 -6.59 18.33 1.27
C THR A 92 -7.99 18.27 1.87
N HIS A 93 -8.53 17.07 2.09
CA HIS A 93 -9.95 16.90 2.44
C HIS A 93 -10.22 16.73 3.93
N TYR A 94 -9.22 16.32 4.72
CA TYR A 94 -9.40 15.97 6.14
C TYR A 94 -8.56 16.82 7.10
N GLY A 95 -7.67 17.70 6.60
CA GLY A 95 -6.87 18.58 7.43
C GLY A 95 -5.90 17.85 8.35
N VAL A 96 -5.37 16.72 7.89
CA VAL A 96 -4.38 15.89 8.60
C VAL A 96 -2.97 16.15 8.08
N SER A 97 -1.97 15.94 8.93
CA SER A 97 -0.57 15.88 8.51
C SER A 97 -0.25 14.46 8.04
N VAL A 98 0.42 14.30 6.90
CA VAL A 98 0.73 12.98 6.33
C VAL A 98 2.24 12.78 6.20
N VAL A 99 2.72 11.62 6.66
CA VAL A 99 4.06 11.12 6.32
C VAL A 99 3.88 9.96 5.36
N GLY A 100 4.30 10.14 4.11
CA GLY A 100 4.33 9.10 3.10
C GLY A 100 5.72 8.46 3.02
N VAL A 101 5.78 7.14 2.90
CA VAL A 101 7.05 6.41 2.76
C VAL A 101 7.07 5.62 1.46
N THR A 102 8.12 5.75 0.68
CA THR A 102 8.37 4.96 -0.53
C THR A 102 9.85 4.56 -0.64
N ILE A 103 10.12 3.55 -1.46
CA ILE A 103 11.46 3.09 -1.82
C ILE A 103 11.85 3.49 -3.25
N SER A 104 10.97 4.15 -4.01
CA SER A 104 11.26 4.68 -5.35
C SER A 104 11.53 6.19 -5.29
N ALA A 105 12.70 6.59 -5.78
CA ALA A 105 13.10 7.99 -5.83
C ALA A 105 12.25 8.79 -6.82
N GLU A 106 11.79 8.17 -7.91
CA GLU A 106 10.89 8.82 -8.87
C GLU A 106 9.51 9.08 -8.26
N GLN A 107 8.94 8.08 -7.58
CA GLN A 107 7.69 8.24 -6.83
C GLN A 107 7.81 9.33 -5.76
N GLN A 108 8.91 9.34 -4.99
CA GLN A 108 9.17 10.38 -4.00
C GLN A 108 9.12 11.77 -4.64
N LYS A 109 9.90 11.98 -5.72
CA LYS A 109 10.00 13.27 -6.39
C LYS A 109 8.63 13.76 -6.88
N MET A 110 7.85 12.89 -7.51
CA MET A 110 6.51 13.23 -7.98
C MET A 110 5.53 13.49 -6.85
N ALA A 111 5.57 12.68 -5.78
CA ALA A 111 4.72 12.85 -4.61
C ALA A 111 5.00 14.18 -3.89
N GLN A 112 6.27 14.58 -3.79
CA GLN A 112 6.67 15.88 -3.23
C GLN A 112 6.10 17.04 -4.05
N THR A 113 6.22 17.00 -5.37
CA THR A 113 5.64 18.03 -6.25
C THR A 113 4.11 18.04 -6.16
N ARG A 114 3.47 16.87 -6.13
CA ARG A 114 2.00 16.73 -6.02
C ARG A 114 1.47 17.34 -4.72
N CYS A 115 2.21 17.21 -3.63
CA CYS A 115 1.79 17.66 -2.30
C CYS A 115 2.39 19.02 -1.90
N GLU A 116 2.94 19.77 -2.85
CA GLU A 116 3.51 21.09 -2.57
C GLU A 116 2.45 22.02 -1.96
N GLY A 117 2.80 22.68 -0.83
CA GLY A 117 1.88 23.54 -0.08
C GLY A 117 0.93 22.81 0.87
N LEU A 118 0.98 21.48 0.95
CA LEU A 118 0.23 20.68 1.93
C LEU A 118 1.12 20.26 3.10
N ASP A 119 0.53 19.91 4.24
CA ASP A 119 1.24 19.31 5.40
C ASP A 119 1.54 17.82 5.12
N VAL A 120 2.43 17.58 4.15
CA VAL A 120 2.82 16.25 3.70
C VAL A 120 4.34 16.15 3.59
N SER A 121 4.91 15.15 4.25
CA SER A 121 6.32 14.79 4.14
C SER A 121 6.48 13.44 3.44
N ILE A 122 7.29 13.37 2.38
CA ILE A 122 7.55 12.12 1.65
C ILE A 122 9.00 11.65 1.88
N LEU A 123 9.13 10.52 2.55
CA LEU A 123 10.40 9.90 2.93
C LEU A 123 10.78 8.81 1.91
N LEU A 124 12.05 8.83 1.48
CA LEU A 124 12.66 7.77 0.69
C LEU A 124 13.44 6.85 1.63
N GLU A 125 12.73 5.90 2.22
CA GLU A 125 13.27 4.98 3.20
C GLU A 125 12.54 3.64 3.20
N ASP A 126 13.13 2.65 3.86
CA ASP A 126 12.47 1.38 4.09
C ASP A 126 11.56 1.50 5.32
N TYR A 127 10.27 1.21 5.17
CA TYR A 127 9.29 1.32 6.26
C TYR A 127 9.73 0.56 7.53
N ARG A 128 10.53 -0.50 7.40
CA ARG A 128 11.02 -1.29 8.55
C ARG A 128 11.91 -0.49 9.50
N ASP A 129 12.47 0.62 9.04
CA ASP A 129 13.32 1.53 9.83
C ASP A 129 12.52 2.65 10.54
N LEU A 130 11.21 2.78 10.27
CA LEU A 130 10.34 3.76 10.90
C LEU A 130 10.23 3.56 12.42
N ASN A 131 10.42 4.63 13.17
CA ASN A 131 10.28 4.62 14.63
C ASN A 131 9.74 5.97 15.13
N ASP A 132 8.49 6.26 14.78
CA ASP A 132 7.71 7.45 15.18
C ASP A 132 6.31 6.98 15.65
N GLN A 133 5.36 7.90 15.90
CA GLN A 133 4.03 7.60 16.42
C GLN A 133 2.95 8.39 15.67
N PHE A 134 2.00 7.65 15.10
CA PHE A 134 0.92 8.18 14.26
C PHE A 134 -0.46 7.86 14.84
N ASP A 135 -1.40 8.78 14.64
CA ASP A 135 -2.79 8.55 15.05
C ASP A 135 -3.44 7.50 14.14
N ARG A 136 -3.05 7.45 12.87
CA ARG A 136 -3.59 6.54 11.85
C ARG A 136 -2.48 6.02 10.95
N ILE A 137 -2.59 4.78 10.52
CA ILE A 137 -1.70 4.18 9.53
C ILE A 137 -2.53 3.62 8.39
N VAL A 138 -2.08 3.84 7.16
CA VAL A 138 -2.64 3.26 5.96
C VAL A 138 -1.55 2.61 5.11
N SER A 139 -1.89 1.52 4.44
CA SER A 139 -1.00 0.79 3.56
C SER A 139 -1.78 0.19 2.42
N VAL A 140 -1.49 0.60 1.19
CA VAL A 140 -2.26 0.24 -0.02
C VAL A 140 -1.32 -0.38 -1.05
N GLY A 141 -1.58 -1.64 -1.43
CA GLY A 141 -0.89 -2.30 -2.54
C GLY A 141 0.60 -2.57 -2.32
N MET A 142 1.08 -2.49 -1.08
CA MET A 142 2.49 -2.76 -0.75
C MET A 142 2.70 -4.16 -0.14
N PHE A 143 1.69 -4.70 0.54
CA PHE A 143 1.83 -5.88 1.40
C PHE A 143 2.07 -7.18 0.61
N GLU A 144 1.60 -7.20 -0.64
CA GLU A 144 1.88 -8.20 -1.67
C GLU A 144 3.39 -8.36 -1.93
N HIS A 145 4.18 -7.33 -1.65
CA HIS A 145 5.64 -7.30 -1.84
C HIS A 145 6.43 -7.58 -0.55
N VAL A 146 5.74 -7.74 0.60
CA VAL A 146 6.38 -8.08 1.88
C VAL A 146 6.75 -9.57 1.91
N GLY A 147 5.87 -10.42 1.41
CA GLY A 147 6.02 -11.87 1.40
C GLY A 147 5.87 -12.52 2.79
N PRO A 148 5.41 -13.78 2.84
CA PRO A 148 4.90 -14.39 4.06
C PRO A 148 5.93 -14.60 5.17
N LYS A 149 7.23 -14.62 4.83
CA LYS A 149 8.31 -14.71 5.82
C LYS A 149 8.49 -13.43 6.65
N ASN A 150 7.91 -12.32 6.20
CA ASN A 150 8.11 -11.00 6.80
C ASN A 150 6.80 -10.39 7.32
N TYR A 151 5.67 -11.12 7.30
CA TYR A 151 4.38 -10.58 7.76
C TYR A 151 4.41 -10.20 9.24
N ASN A 152 5.00 -11.03 10.11
CA ASN A 152 5.14 -10.67 11.53
C ASN A 152 5.91 -9.36 11.70
N THR A 153 7.07 -9.22 11.05
CA THR A 153 7.85 -7.97 11.07
C THR A 153 7.07 -6.78 10.51
N TYR A 154 6.21 -6.99 9.51
CA TYR A 154 5.36 -5.93 8.99
C TYR A 154 4.39 -5.42 10.06
N PHE A 155 3.65 -6.31 10.72
CA PHE A 155 2.71 -5.91 11.77
C PHE A 155 3.41 -5.37 13.02
N GLU A 156 4.58 -5.90 13.41
CA GLU A 156 5.43 -5.33 14.47
C GLU A 156 5.83 -3.88 14.18
N VAL A 157 6.16 -3.56 12.92
CA VAL A 157 6.51 -2.20 12.52
C VAL A 157 5.28 -1.29 12.55
N VAL A 158 4.12 -1.76 12.08
CA VAL A 158 2.86 -1.00 12.17
C VAL A 158 2.51 -0.72 13.63
N ASP A 159 2.58 -1.74 14.50
CA ASP A 159 2.28 -1.65 15.93
C ASP A 159 3.20 -0.65 16.64
N ARG A 160 4.52 -0.77 16.41
CA ARG A 160 5.52 0.19 16.94
C ARG A 160 5.24 1.64 16.53
N ASN A 161 4.62 1.87 15.37
CA ASN A 161 4.38 3.22 14.85
C ASN A 161 2.95 3.73 15.08
N LEU A 162 2.05 2.91 15.64
CA LEU A 162 0.68 3.29 15.91
C LEU A 162 0.56 3.78 17.36
N LYS A 163 -0.11 4.92 17.56
CA LYS A 163 -0.45 5.39 18.91
C LYS A 163 -1.48 4.47 19.58
N PRO A 164 -1.56 4.46 20.91
CA PRO A 164 -2.73 3.94 21.61
C PRO A 164 -4.02 4.54 21.03
N ASP A 165 -5.07 3.73 20.89
CA ASP A 165 -6.34 4.09 20.25
C ASP A 165 -6.23 4.50 18.76
N GLY A 166 -5.10 4.20 18.12
CA GLY A 166 -4.90 4.39 16.69
C GLY A 166 -5.67 3.39 15.84
N LEU A 167 -5.92 3.73 14.57
CA LEU A 167 -6.50 2.82 13.59
C LEU A 167 -5.51 2.55 12.46
N PHE A 168 -5.43 1.29 12.06
CA PHE A 168 -4.66 0.83 10.91
C PHE A 168 -5.57 0.26 9.84
N LEU A 169 -5.41 0.73 8.59
CA LEU A 169 -6.08 0.18 7.42
C LEU A 169 -5.07 -0.47 6.47
N LEU A 170 -5.21 -1.78 6.29
CA LEU A 170 -4.50 -2.55 5.27
C LEU A 170 -5.39 -2.78 4.04
N HIS A 171 -4.97 -2.30 2.88
CA HIS A 171 -5.58 -2.63 1.58
C HIS A 171 -4.58 -3.44 0.76
N THR A 172 -4.90 -4.72 0.52
CA THR A 172 -4.04 -5.64 -0.21
C THR A 172 -4.86 -6.63 -1.04
N ILE A 173 -4.31 -7.05 -2.18
CA ILE A 173 -4.83 -8.18 -2.96
C ILE A 173 -4.67 -9.46 -2.13
N GLY A 174 -5.71 -10.30 -2.12
CA GLY A 174 -5.73 -11.54 -1.35
C GLY A 174 -5.84 -12.79 -2.22
N SER A 175 -5.26 -13.89 -1.75
CA SER A 175 -5.56 -15.25 -2.22
C SER A 175 -6.57 -15.93 -1.30
N LYS A 176 -7.46 -16.73 -1.90
CA LYS A 176 -8.40 -17.59 -1.18
C LYS A 176 -7.74 -18.79 -0.50
N LYS A 177 -6.45 -19.05 -0.75
CA LYS A 177 -5.73 -20.23 -0.25
C LYS A 177 -4.38 -19.84 0.36
N THR A 178 -4.06 -20.44 1.50
CA THR A 178 -2.72 -20.35 2.10
C THR A 178 -1.75 -21.24 1.34
N ASP A 179 -0.94 -20.64 0.46
CA ASP A 179 0.21 -21.27 -0.17
C ASP A 179 1.25 -20.22 -0.62
N HIS A 180 2.24 -20.62 -1.42
CA HIS A 180 3.16 -19.68 -2.06
C HIS A 180 2.52 -19.15 -3.35
N ASN A 181 1.48 -18.31 -3.22
CA ASN A 181 0.69 -17.76 -4.31
C ASN A 181 1.53 -16.82 -5.18
N VAL A 182 2.29 -17.41 -6.11
CA VAL A 182 3.18 -16.71 -7.03
C VAL A 182 2.94 -17.28 -8.42
N ASP A 183 2.23 -16.52 -9.26
CA ASP A 183 2.12 -16.86 -10.67
C ASP A 183 3.50 -16.72 -11.36
N PRO A 184 4.01 -17.75 -12.07
CA PRO A 184 5.34 -17.71 -12.66
C PRO A 184 5.54 -16.62 -13.71
N TRP A 185 4.50 -16.24 -14.46
CA TRP A 185 4.58 -15.21 -15.49
C TRP A 185 4.60 -13.82 -14.85
N ILE A 186 3.67 -13.55 -13.94
CA ILE A 186 3.61 -12.30 -13.16
C ILE A 186 4.94 -12.07 -12.42
N ASN A 187 5.46 -13.09 -11.74
CA ASN A 187 6.74 -12.95 -11.03
C ASN A 187 7.93 -12.70 -11.97
N LYS A 188 7.88 -13.16 -13.21
CA LYS A 188 8.98 -12.98 -14.16
C LYS A 188 8.95 -11.60 -14.84
N TYR A 189 7.76 -11.09 -15.15
CA TYR A 189 7.59 -9.94 -16.04
C TYR A 189 7.01 -8.70 -15.38
N ILE A 190 6.18 -8.87 -14.35
CA ILE A 190 5.44 -7.76 -13.72
C ILE A 190 5.95 -7.55 -12.30
N PHE A 191 5.63 -8.44 -11.34
CA PHE A 191 5.97 -8.25 -9.94
C PHE A 191 6.96 -9.30 -9.43
N PRO A 192 8.28 -9.15 -9.70
CA PRO A 192 9.30 -9.98 -9.08
C PRO A 192 9.16 -10.01 -7.57
N ASN A 193 9.09 -11.22 -7.02
CA ASN A 193 8.95 -11.48 -5.58
C ASN A 193 7.58 -11.09 -4.99
N GLY A 194 6.56 -10.78 -5.79
CA GLY A 194 5.19 -10.65 -5.29
C GLY A 194 4.68 -11.99 -4.76
N CYS A 195 3.97 -11.98 -3.63
CA CYS A 195 3.33 -13.16 -3.05
C CYS A 195 2.04 -12.76 -2.35
N LEU A 196 0.91 -13.27 -2.84
CA LEU A 196 -0.39 -12.87 -2.32
C LEU A 196 -0.67 -13.52 -0.95
N PRO A 197 -1.04 -12.72 0.07
CA PRO A 197 -1.44 -13.25 1.36
C PRO A 197 -2.79 -13.96 1.28
N SER A 198 -3.00 -14.93 2.16
CA SER A 198 -4.34 -15.43 2.49
C SER A 198 -4.90 -14.74 3.73
N VAL A 199 -6.23 -14.76 3.87
CA VAL A 199 -6.94 -14.29 5.09
C VAL A 199 -6.33 -14.89 6.35
N ARG A 200 -6.06 -16.21 6.33
CA ARG A 200 -5.41 -16.93 7.44
C ARG A 200 -4.05 -16.33 7.81
N GLN A 201 -3.19 -16.07 6.82
CA GLN A 201 -1.84 -15.55 7.08
C GLN A 201 -1.86 -14.13 7.64
N ILE A 202 -2.80 -13.29 7.16
CA ILE A 202 -2.99 -11.95 7.69
C ILE A 202 -3.46 -12.05 9.15
N ALA A 203 -4.50 -12.85 9.43
CA ALA A 203 -5.03 -13.05 10.77
C ALA A 203 -3.96 -13.58 11.73
N GLU A 204 -3.24 -14.65 11.36
CA GLU A 204 -2.17 -15.24 12.18
C GLU A 204 -1.04 -14.24 12.49
N ALA A 205 -0.68 -13.37 11.54
CA ALA A 205 0.40 -12.40 11.72
C ALA A 205 -0.05 -11.13 12.47
N SER A 206 -1.33 -10.77 12.43
CA SER A 206 -1.85 -9.58 13.11
C SER A 206 -2.40 -9.85 14.51
N GLU A 207 -2.76 -11.10 14.85
CA GLU A 207 -3.49 -11.48 16.07
C GLU A 207 -2.84 -10.99 17.37
N SER A 208 -1.50 -11.00 17.46
CA SER A 208 -0.78 -10.54 18.66
C SER A 208 -0.70 -9.01 18.80
N HIS A 209 -1.10 -8.27 17.76
CA HIS A 209 -0.93 -6.81 17.68
C HIS A 209 -2.27 -6.08 17.68
N PHE A 210 -3.26 -6.61 16.94
CA PHE A 210 -4.47 -5.86 16.62
C PHE A 210 -5.72 -6.71 16.75
N VAL A 211 -6.80 -6.07 17.20
CA VAL A 211 -8.16 -6.56 16.98
C VAL A 211 -8.53 -6.33 15.52
N MET A 212 -9.05 -7.36 14.85
CA MET A 212 -9.58 -7.22 13.49
C MET A 212 -10.98 -6.64 13.56
N GLU A 213 -11.08 -5.31 13.44
CA GLU A 213 -12.34 -4.56 13.57
C GLU A 213 -13.29 -4.74 12.37
N ASP A 214 -12.73 -4.88 11.16
CA ASP A 214 -13.50 -5.00 9.93
C ASP A 214 -12.72 -5.74 8.83
N TRP A 215 -13.45 -6.48 7.99
CA TRP A 215 -12.90 -7.09 6.78
C TRP A 215 -13.82 -6.83 5.59
N HIS A 216 -13.42 -5.92 4.71
CA HIS A 216 -14.18 -5.56 3.52
C HIS A 216 -13.55 -6.17 2.25
N ASN A 217 -14.32 -7.00 1.53
CA ASN A 217 -13.90 -7.58 0.26
C ASN A 217 -14.74 -7.03 -0.90
N PHE A 218 -14.07 -6.28 -1.77
CA PHE A 218 -14.61 -5.77 -3.04
C PHE A 218 -13.69 -6.18 -4.20
N GLY A 219 -13.09 -7.37 -4.15
CA GLY A 219 -12.15 -7.84 -5.18
C GLY A 219 -12.76 -7.94 -6.59
N ALA A 220 -14.09 -7.98 -6.72
CA ALA A 220 -14.78 -7.91 -8.01
C ALA A 220 -14.55 -6.56 -8.71
N ASP A 221 -14.41 -5.48 -7.96
CA ASP A 221 -14.14 -4.12 -8.49
C ASP A 221 -12.76 -4.02 -9.15
N TYR A 222 -11.84 -4.93 -8.82
CA TYR A 222 -10.51 -4.95 -9.43
C TYR A 222 -10.58 -5.33 -10.92
N ASP A 223 -11.55 -6.17 -11.32
CA ASP A 223 -11.81 -6.48 -12.74
C ASP A 223 -12.18 -5.20 -13.51
N THR A 224 -13.20 -4.48 -13.03
CA THR A 224 -13.62 -3.21 -13.64
C THR A 224 -12.49 -2.18 -13.66
N THR A 225 -11.67 -2.13 -12.60
CA THR A 225 -10.50 -1.24 -12.53
C THR A 225 -9.44 -1.57 -13.58
N LEU A 226 -9.16 -2.86 -13.83
CA LEU A 226 -8.14 -3.28 -14.80
C LEU A 226 -8.58 -3.08 -16.26
N MET A 227 -9.88 -2.96 -16.50
CA MET A 227 -10.47 -2.80 -17.84
C MET A 227 -10.77 -1.35 -18.22
N ALA A 228 -10.66 -0.41 -17.27
CA ALA A 228 -11.06 0.98 -17.42
C ALA A 228 -10.07 1.83 -18.24
#